data_AF-A0A5V8HIE4-F1
#
_entry.id   AF-A0A5V8HIE4-F1
#
_cell.length_a   1.000
_cell.length_b   1.000
_cell.length_c   1.000
_cell.angle_alpha   90.00
_cell.angle_beta   90.00
_cell.angle_gamma   90.00
#
_symmetry.space_group_name_H-M   'P 1'
#
loop_
_entity.id
_entity.type
_entity.pdbx_description
1 polymer ?
#
loop_
_entity_poly.entity_id
_entity_poly.type
_entity_poly.pdbx_seq_one_letter_code
_entity_poly.pdbx_strand_id
1 'polypeptide(L)' 'SAIASTPHPSWRRICKTLIKNDFWCRTLSFSPNKPRHYERYLQRMKERRKEWGTL' A
#
# COMPACT_ATOMS: atom_id res chain seq x y z
N SER A 1 8.54 -24.87 -28.37
CA SER A 1 7.25 -25.06 -27.68
C SER A 1 7.07 -23.97 -26.65
N ALA A 2 6.17 -23.02 -26.91
CA ALA A 2 5.88 -21.91 -26.02
C ALA A 2 5.25 -22.44 -24.73
N ILE A 3 5.99 -22.37 -23.62
CA ILE A 3 5.42 -22.61 -22.29
C ILE A 3 4.45 -21.45 -22.05
N ALA A 4 3.17 -21.72 -22.27
CA ALA A 4 2.09 -20.81 -21.96
C ALA A 4 2.26 -20.31 -20.53
N SER A 5 2.37 -19.00 -20.37
CA SER A 5 2.36 -18.28 -19.10
C SER A 5 0.99 -18.42 -18.44
N THR A 6 0.64 -19.62 -18.01
CA THR A 6 -0.57 -19.85 -17.23
C THR A 6 -0.43 -19.05 -15.94
N PRO A 7 -1.29 -18.05 -15.70
CA PRO A 7 -1.17 -17.24 -14.51
C PRO A 7 -1.29 -18.17 -13.31
N HIS A 8 -0.26 -18.17 -12.47
CA HIS A 8 -0.26 -18.94 -11.23
C HIS A 8 -1.55 -18.63 -10.48
N PRO A 9 -2.31 -19.64 -10.02
CA PRO A 9 -3.61 -19.38 -9.42
C PRO A 9 -3.45 -18.47 -8.21
N SER A 10 -4.38 -17.53 -8.07
CA SER A 10 -4.33 -16.46 -7.07
C SER A 10 -4.13 -17.01 -5.66
N TRP A 11 -4.75 -18.15 -5.33
CA TRP A 11 -4.59 -18.82 -4.04
C TRP A 11 -3.14 -19.19 -3.73
N ARG A 12 -2.35 -19.63 -4.72
CA ARG A 12 -0.93 -19.94 -4.50
C ARG A 12 -0.11 -18.69 -4.20
N ARG A 13 -0.48 -17.55 -4.81
CA ARG A 13 0.16 -16.25 -4.51
C ARG A 13 -0.19 -15.80 -3.09
N ILE A 14 -1.44 -16.01 -2.66
CA ILE A 14 -1.90 -15.71 -1.29
C ILE A 14 -1.14 -16.56 -0.27
N CYS A 15 -1.08 -17.89 -0.45
CA CYS A 15 -0.33 -18.77 0.47
C CYS A 15 1.14 -18.39 0.55
N LYS A 16 1.79 -18.05 -0.57
CA LYS A 16 3.18 -17.56 -0.59
C LYS A 16 3.34 -16.26 0.19
N THR A 17 2.37 -15.36 0.11
CA THR A 17 2.38 -14.08 0.83
C THR A 17 2.30 -14.30 2.34
N LEU A 18 1.41 -15.20 2.79
CA LEU A 18 1.27 -15.59 4.19
C LEU A 18 2.54 -16.28 4.75
N ILE A 19 3.08 -17.27 4.03
CA ILE A 19 4.28 -18.01 4.46
C ILE A 19 5.52 -17.09 4.53
N LYS A 20 5.64 -16.13 3.60
CA LYS A 20 6.74 -15.15 3.60
C LYS A 20 6.60 -14.08 4.67
N ASN A 21 5.49 -14.06 5.41
CA ASN A 21 5.12 -12.96 6.30
C ASN A 21 5.22 -11.58 5.58
N ASP A 22 4.78 -11.55 4.32
CA ASP A 22 4.78 -10.33 3.50
C ASP A 22 3.61 -9.44 3.95
N PHE A 23 3.84 -8.71 5.04
CA PHE A 23 2.85 -7.81 5.68
C PHE A 23 2.22 -6.80 4.71
N TRP A 24 3.01 -6.33 3.74
CA TRP A 24 2.57 -5.37 2.75
C TRP A 24 1.96 -6.01 1.51
N CYS A 25 1.93 -7.35 1.44
CA CYS A 25 1.45 -8.12 0.30
C CYS A 25 2.03 -7.65 -1.04
N ARG A 26 3.32 -7.30 -1.08
CA ARG A 26 4.00 -6.78 -2.28
C ARG A 26 3.91 -7.74 -3.44
N THR A 27 3.91 -9.04 -3.15
CA THR A 27 3.75 -10.12 -4.12
C THR A 27 2.34 -10.15 -4.77
N LEU A 28 1.34 -9.54 -4.12
CA LEU A 28 -0.02 -9.35 -4.64
C LEU A 28 -0.22 -7.97 -5.29
N SER A 29 0.87 -7.27 -5.60
CA SER A 29 0.86 -5.90 -6.14
C SER A 29 0.30 -4.86 -5.17
N PHE A 30 0.20 -5.18 -3.87
CA PHE A 30 -0.06 -4.16 -2.87
C PHE A 30 1.23 -3.39 -2.59
N SER A 31 1.10 -2.11 -2.31
CA SER A 31 2.23 -1.26 -1.95
C SER A 31 1.80 -0.33 -0.82
N PRO A 32 2.71 0.09 0.06
CA PRO A 32 2.40 1.14 1.02
C PRO A 32 1.78 2.33 0.30
N ASN A 33 0.68 2.86 0.82
CA ASN A 33 0.06 4.05 0.26
C ASN A 33 1.10 5.17 0.16
N LYS A 34 1.16 5.86 -1.00
CA LYS A 34 2.11 6.95 -1.21
C LYS A 34 1.93 8.00 -0.10
N PRO A 35 3.00 8.41 0.60
CA PRO A 35 2.90 9.37 1.71
C PRO A 35 2.37 10.73 1.25
N ARG A 36 2.38 11.02 -0.05
CA ARG A 36 1.85 12.26 -0.64
C ARG A 36 0.43 12.63 -0.19
N HIS A 37 -0.47 11.66 -0.04
CA HIS A 37 -1.82 11.95 0.45
C HIS A 37 -1.82 12.32 1.93
N TYR A 38 -0.98 11.66 2.72
CA TYR A 38 -0.79 11.94 4.13
C TYR A 38 -0.09 13.30 4.35
N GLU A 39 0.93 13.63 3.56
CA GLU A 39 1.57 14.95 3.57
C GLU A 39 0.58 16.07 3.26
N ARG A 40 -0.28 15.92 2.24
CA ARG A 40 -1.34 16.91 1.94
C ARG A 40 -2.33 17.05 3.09
N TYR A 41 -2.65 15.96 3.78
CA TYR A 41 -3.48 16.01 4.98
C TYR A 41 -2.78 16.78 6.11
N LEU A 42 -1.49 16.49 6.37
CA LEU A 42 -0.70 17.18 7.40
C LEU A 42 -0.59 18.69 7.13
N GLN A 43 -0.41 19.10 5.87
CA GLN A 43 -0.40 20.53 5.49
C GLN A 43 -1.74 21.20 5.80
N ARG A 44 -2.87 20.59 5.39
CA ARG A 44 -4.20 21.11 5.73
C ARG A 44 -4.45 21.18 7.24
N MET A 45 -3.95 20.20 8.00
CA MET A 45 -4.05 20.23 9.47
C MET A 45 -3.18 21.33 10.09
N LYS A 46 -2.06 21.68 9.46
CA LYS A 46 -1.20 22.79 9.88
C LYS A 46 -1.87 24.14 9.64
N GLU A 47 -2.53 24.30 8.49
CA GLU A 47 -3.31 25.51 8.16
C GLU A 47 -4.49 25.68 9.12
N ARG A 48 -5.31 24.64 9.31
CA ARG A 48 -6.45 24.68 10.24
C ARG A 48 -6.05 25.00 11.67
N ARG A 49 -4.91 24.48 12.15
CA ARG A 49 -4.41 24.79 13.50
C ARG A 49 -4.05 26.27 13.68
N LYS A 50 -3.57 26.95 12.63
CA LYS A 50 -3.35 28.40 12.66
C LYS A 50 -4.67 29.17 12.73
N GLU A 51 -5.68 28.74 11.97
CA GLU A 51 -7.01 29.36 11.97
C GLU A 51 -7.73 29.18 13.32
N TRP A 52 -7.54 28.04 13.97
CA TRP A 52 -8.19 27.73 15.25
C TRP A 52 -7.52 28.40 16.46
N GLY A 53 -6.45 29.19 16.25
CA GLY A 53 -5.78 29.93 17.33
C GLY A 53 -5.22 29.05 18.44
N THR A 54 -4.93 27.77 18.17
CA THR A 54 -4.48 26.80 19.19
C THR A 54 -2.95 26.81 19.39
N LEU A 55 -2.22 27.70 18.71
CA LEU A 55 -0.80 28.01 18.93
C LEU A 55 -0.51 29.45 18.52
#